data_AF-A0A9E4GND5-F1
#
_entry.id   AF-A0A9E4GND5-F1
#
_cell.length_a   1.000
_cell.length_b   1.000
_cell.length_c   1.000
_cell.angle_alpha   90.00
_cell.angle_beta   90.00
_cell.angle_gamma   90.00
#
_symmetry.space_group_name_H-M   'P 1'
#
loop_
_entity.id
_entity.type
_entity.pdbx_description
1 polymer ?
#
loop_
_entity_poly.entity_id
_entity_poly.type
_entity_poly.pdbx_seq_one_letter_code
_entity_poly.pdbx_strand_id
1 'polypeptide(L)'
;QRNEILRTIDQRIYADYPYLLLWYSDNIRLLYWNKFGTPDWLLSKYGNEYSALTYWWLDEDSVADLDDAMANGEALPPKPSEVRFEDVFAPAAGG
;
A
#
# COMPACT_ATOMS: atom_id res chain seq x y z
N GLN A 1 10.56 23.20 13.09
CA GLN A 1 10.55 22.81 14.51
C GLN A 1 10.46 21.30 14.75
N ARG A 2 9.32 20.60 14.56
CA ARG A 2 9.21 19.14 14.85
C ARG A 2 10.30 18.29 14.18
N ASN A 3 10.51 18.50 12.88
CA ASN A 3 11.47 17.71 12.11
C ASN A 3 12.93 17.95 12.54
N GLU A 4 13.26 19.14 13.03
CA GLU A 4 14.61 19.47 13.53
C GLU A 4 14.88 18.78 14.86
N ILE A 5 13.87 18.72 15.74
CA ILE A 5 13.94 17.98 17.00
C ILE A 5 14.18 16.49 16.72
N LEU A 6 13.43 15.89 15.79
CA LEU A 6 13.61 14.48 15.40
C LEU A 6 15.03 14.21 14.88
N ARG A 7 15.54 15.06 13.98
CA ARG A 7 16.93 14.94 13.48
C ARG A 7 17.97 15.01 14.60
N THR A 8 17.73 15.84 15.62
CA THR A 8 18.62 15.99 16.78
C THR A 8 18.61 14.72 17.65
N ILE A 9 17.44 14.11 17.83
CA ILE A 9 17.28 12.84 18.55
C ILE A 9 18.01 11.71 17.81
N ASP A 10 17.79 11.59 16.50
CA ASP A 10 18.44 10.56 15.66
C ASP A 10 19.97 10.64 15.74
N GLN A 11 20.54 11.86 15.69
CA GLN A 11 21.98 12.07 15.82
C GLN A 11 22.54 11.54 17.15
N ARG A 12 21.83 11.79 18.26
CA ARG A 12 22.26 11.33 19.59
C ARG A 12 22.18 9.82 19.70
N ILE A 13 21.05 9.25 19.28
CA ILE A 13 20.83 7.79 19.30
C ILE A 13 21.91 7.09 18.46
N TYR A 14 22.24 7.63 17.28
CA TYR A 14 23.25 7.00 16.43
C TYR A 14 24.66 7.02 17.04
N ALA A 15 25.02 8.09 17.76
CA ALA A 15 26.31 8.21 18.43
C ALA A 15 26.49 7.22 19.59
N ASP A 16 25.39 6.84 20.25
CA ASP A 16 25.40 5.90 21.37
C ASP A 16 25.44 4.42 20.90
N TYR A 17 25.27 4.15 19.60
CA TYR A 17 25.19 2.82 18.99
C TYR A 17 24.32 1.79 19.76
N PRO A 18 23.10 2.14 20.23
CA PRO A 18 22.29 1.24 21.05
C PRO A 18 21.66 0.08 20.25
N TYR A 19 21.66 0.18 18.92
CA TYR A 19 21.19 -0.88 18.01
C TYR A 19 21.95 -0.84 16.69
N LEU A 20 21.92 -1.96 15.98
CA LEU A 20 22.44 -2.06 14.61
C LEU A 20 21.31 -1.77 13.62
N LEU A 21 21.55 -0.86 12.69
CA LEU A 21 20.64 -0.61 11.58
C LEU A 21 20.68 -1.77 10.59
N LEU A 22 19.54 -2.42 10.40
CA LEU A 22 19.34 -3.43 9.37
C LEU A 22 18.61 -2.82 8.17
N TRP A 23 18.31 -3.64 7.19
CA TRP A 23 17.51 -3.25 6.03
C TRP A 23 16.01 -3.26 6.37
N TYR A 24 15.28 -2.37 5.70
CA TYR A 24 13.82 -2.32 5.71
C TYR A 24 13.32 -2.36 4.25
N SER A 25 12.14 -2.94 4.04
CA SER A 25 11.50 -2.96 2.71
C SER A 25 10.84 -1.61 2.44
N ASP A 26 11.12 -1.00 1.30
CA ASP A 26 10.47 0.24 0.87
C ASP A 26 9.05 0.02 0.31
N ASN A 27 8.60 -1.23 0.21
CA ASN A 27 7.31 -1.63 -0.33
C ASN A 27 6.57 -2.61 0.59
N ILE A 28 5.25 -2.66 0.43
CA ILE A 28 4.36 -3.63 1.05
C ILE A 28 3.86 -4.58 -0.04
N ARG A 29 4.07 -5.88 0.16
CA ARG A 29 3.56 -6.92 -0.74
C ARG A 29 2.21 -7.41 -0.22
N LEU A 30 1.20 -7.37 -1.07
CA LEU A 30 -0.15 -7.81 -0.73
C LEU A 30 -0.53 -9.02 -1.58
N LEU A 31 -1.23 -9.96 -0.94
CA LEU A 31 -1.93 -11.05 -1.61
C LEU A 31 -3.38 -11.04 -1.11
N TYR A 32 -4.32 -10.91 -2.03
CA TYR A 32 -5.73 -10.83 -1.71
C TYR A 32 -6.58 -11.37 -2.85
N TRP A 33 -7.81 -11.75 -2.52
CA TRP A 33 -8.79 -12.20 -3.52
C TRP A 33 -9.22 -11.02 -4.40
N ASN A 34 -9.27 -11.24 -5.72
CA ASN A 34 -9.72 -10.24 -6.68
C ASN A 34 -11.25 -10.07 -6.67
N LYS A 35 -11.80 -9.75 -5.49
CA LYS A 35 -13.23 -9.51 -5.21
C LYS A 35 -13.51 -8.21 -4.47
N PHE A 36 -12.45 -7.44 -4.21
CA PHE A 36 -12.52 -6.19 -3.46
C PHE A 36 -12.35 -5.01 -4.38
N GLY A 37 -13.21 -4.01 -4.20
CA GLY A 37 -12.99 -2.66 -4.68
C GLY A 37 -11.98 -1.95 -3.79
N THR A 38 -11.11 -1.16 -4.41
CA THR A 38 -10.02 -0.44 -3.73
C THR A 38 -9.92 0.98 -4.27
N PRO A 39 -9.49 1.95 -3.46
CA PRO A 39 -9.05 3.24 -4.00
C PRO A 39 -7.80 3.06 -4.87
N ASP A 40 -7.53 4.01 -5.78
CA ASP A 40 -6.39 3.95 -6.72
C ASP A 40 -5.02 3.82 -6.03
N TRP A 41 -4.90 4.37 -4.81
CA TRP A 41 -3.69 4.32 -4.00
C TRP A 41 -3.55 3.05 -3.14
N LEU A 42 -4.55 2.16 -3.15
CA LEU A 42 -4.61 0.85 -2.48
C LEU A 42 -4.52 0.87 -0.94
N LEU A 43 -3.49 1.50 -0.37
CA LEU A 43 -3.24 1.69 1.06
C LEU A 43 -3.04 3.18 1.39
N SER A 44 -3.18 3.57 2.65
CA SER A 44 -2.90 4.96 3.04
C SER A 44 -1.39 5.27 2.96
N LYS A 45 -1.04 6.50 2.54
CA LYS A 45 0.35 6.93 2.32
C LYS A 45 1.26 6.81 3.55
N TYR A 46 0.70 6.98 4.75
CA TYR A 46 1.44 6.95 6.01
C TYR A 46 1.01 5.81 6.94
N GLY A 47 0.22 4.87 6.44
CA GLY A 47 -0.23 3.71 7.19
C GLY A 47 0.49 2.44 6.72
N ASN A 48 -0.19 1.32 6.93
CA ASN A 48 0.31 -0.02 6.65
C ASN A 48 -0.82 -0.86 6.02
N GLU A 49 -0.61 -2.17 5.91
CA GLU A 49 -1.54 -3.13 5.31
C GLU A 49 -2.94 -3.11 5.95
N TYR A 50 -3.07 -2.70 7.22
CA TYR A 50 -4.36 -2.57 7.89
C TYR A 50 -5.25 -1.49 7.28
N SER A 51 -4.70 -0.59 6.45
CA SER A 51 -5.48 0.36 5.66
C SER A 51 -6.54 -0.34 4.80
N ALA A 52 -6.27 -1.57 4.35
CA ALA A 52 -7.22 -2.38 3.60
C ALA A 52 -8.55 -2.58 4.35
N LEU A 53 -8.51 -2.75 5.68
CA LEU A 53 -9.71 -2.96 6.50
C LEU A 53 -10.62 -1.72 6.55
N THR A 54 -10.05 -0.53 6.34
CA THR A 54 -10.78 0.73 6.40
C THR A 54 -11.24 1.20 5.03
N TYR A 55 -10.44 0.96 4.00
CA TYR A 55 -10.65 1.57 2.68
C TYR A 55 -11.12 0.60 1.60
N TRP A 56 -10.98 -0.71 1.79
CA TRP A 56 -11.49 -1.67 0.81
C TRP A 56 -12.94 -2.00 1.11
N TRP A 57 -13.69 -2.28 0.06
CA TRP A 57 -15.07 -2.72 0.16
C TRP A 57 -15.27 -4.00 -0.66
N LEU A 58 -16.30 -4.77 -0.29
CA LEU A 58 -16.73 -5.88 -1.11
C LEU A 58 -17.41 -5.30 -2.34
N ASP A 59 -16.94 -5.69 -3.52
CA ASP A 59 -17.50 -5.26 -4.79
C ASP A 59 -18.30 -6.42 -5.38
N GLU A 60 -19.62 -6.27 -5.48
CA GLU A 60 -20.53 -7.36 -5.85
C GLU A 60 -20.25 -7.90 -7.27
N ASP A 61 -19.90 -7.02 -8.20
CA ASP A 61 -19.52 -7.39 -9.57
C ASP A 61 -18.23 -8.23 -9.56
N SER A 62 -17.18 -7.77 -8.85
CA SER A 62 -15.94 -8.54 -8.71
C SER A 62 -16.13 -9.88 -7.98
N VAL A 63 -17.12 -10.00 -7.09
CA VAL A 63 -17.47 -11.28 -6.45
C VAL A 63 -18.08 -12.23 -7.46
N ALA A 64 -19.04 -11.77 -8.27
CA ALA A 64 -19.68 -12.57 -9.30
C ALA A 64 -18.67 -13.05 -10.35
N ASP A 65 -17.80 -12.17 -10.82
CA ASP A 65 -16.72 -12.52 -11.76
C ASP A 65 -15.81 -13.60 -11.20
N LEU A 66 -15.44 -13.49 -9.92
CA LEU A 66 -14.60 -14.48 -9.24
C LEU A 66 -15.30 -15.84 -9.13
N ASP A 67 -16.58 -15.85 -8.76
CA ASP A 67 -17.36 -17.08 -8.63
C ASP A 67 -17.51 -17.79 -9.98
N ASP A 68 -17.79 -17.04 -11.06
CA ASP A 68 -17.87 -17.57 -12.42
C ASP A 68 -16.52 -18.11 -12.91
N ALA A 69 -15.42 -17.39 -12.66
CA ALA A 69 -14.08 -17.83 -13.04
C ALA A 69 -13.69 -19.13 -12.31
N MET A 70 -14.00 -19.24 -11.01
CA MET A 70 -13.76 -20.47 -10.25
C MET A 70 -14.62 -21.64 -10.75
N ALA A 71 -15.88 -21.40 -11.12
CA ALA A 71 -16.78 -22.43 -11.65
C ALA A 71 -16.33 -22.96 -13.01
N ASN A 72 -15.80 -22.09 -13.86
CA ASN A 72 -15.37 -22.43 -15.22
C ASN A 72 -13.87 -22.81 -15.31
N GLY A 73 -13.12 -22.68 -14.21
CA GLY A 73 -11.67 -22.95 -14.19
C GLY A 73 -10.85 -21.92 -14.97
N GLU A 74 -11.35 -20.69 -15.05
CA GLU A 74 -10.75 -19.58 -15.78
C GLU A 74 -9.97 -18.65 -14.84
N ALA A 75 -9.13 -17.79 -15.41
CA ALA A 75 -8.37 -16.79 -14.67
C ALA A 75 -9.02 -15.41 -14.82
N LEU A 76 -9.12 -14.68 -13.71
CA LEU A 76 -9.54 -13.29 -13.74
C LEU A 76 -8.47 -12.38 -14.39
N PRO A 77 -8.88 -11.25 -14.99
CA PRO A 77 -7.95 -10.22 -15.40
C PRO A 77 -7.05 -9.78 -14.24
N PRO A 78 -5.73 -9.66 -14.45
CA PRO A 78 -4.82 -9.25 -13.40
C PRO A 78 -5.03 -7.79 -13.02
N LYS A 79 -5.03 -7.51 -11.70
CA LYS A 79 -4.92 -6.14 -11.18
C LYS A 79 -3.49 -5.61 -11.36
N PRO A 80 -3.28 -4.28 -11.35
CA PRO A 80 -1.94 -3.70 -11.40
C PRO A 80 -1.01 -4.33 -10.35
N SER A 81 0.17 -4.76 -10.78
CA SER A 81 1.13 -5.44 -9.92
C SER A 81 1.88 -4.50 -8.98
N GLU A 82 1.89 -3.20 -9.30
CA GLU A 82 2.58 -2.16 -8.55
C GLU A 82 1.75 -0.89 -8.56
N VAL A 83 1.68 -0.23 -7.39
CA VAL A 83 1.06 1.09 -7.22
C VAL A 83 2.07 1.97 -6.51
N ARG A 84 2.48 3.06 -7.15
CA ARG A 84 3.44 4.02 -6.60
C ARG A 84 2.72 5.30 -6.21
N PHE A 85 2.88 5.74 -4.96
CA PHE A 85 2.19 6.93 -4.46
C PHE A 85 2.55 8.19 -5.24
N GLU A 86 3.76 8.27 -5.78
CA GLU A 86 4.23 9.39 -6.59
C GLU A 86 3.38 9.56 -7.84
N ASP A 87 2.95 8.45 -8.44
CA ASP A 87 2.20 8.45 -9.70
C ASP A 87 0.71 8.76 -9.46
N VAL A 88 0.15 8.29 -8.34
CA VAL A 88 -1.25 8.54 -7.96
C VAL A 88 -1.47 9.98 -7.46
N PHE A 89 -0.50 10.53 -6.72
CA PHE A 89 -0.59 11.88 -6.14
C PHE A 89 0.22 12.93 -6.91
N ALA A 90 0.68 12.61 -8.13
CA ALA A 90 1.34 13.60 -8.97
C ALA A 90 0.40 14.81 -9.16
N PRO A 91 0.87 16.04 -8.96
CA PRO A 91 0.06 17.21 -9.27
C PRO A 91 -0.31 17.14 -10.76
N ALA A 92 -1.60 17.27 -11.07
CA ALA A 92 -2.04 17.39 -12.45
C ALA A 92 -1.21 18.51 -13.09
N ALA A 93 -0.51 18.19 -14.18
CA ALA A 93 0.24 19.20 -14.92
C ALA A 93 -0.76 20.22 -15.49
N GLY A 94 -1.00 21.31 -14.75
CA GLY A 94 -1.84 22.42 -15.20
C GLY A 94 -2.92 22.82 -14.18
N GLY A 95 -2.77 24.03 -13.65
CA GLY A 95 -3.74 24.76 -12.82
C GLY A 95 -3.15 26.06 -12.33
#